data_AF-A0A1H1PYC8-F1
#
_entry.id   AF-A0A1H1PYC8-F1
#
_cell.length_a   1.000
_cell.length_b   1.000
_cell.length_c   1.000
_cell.angle_alpha   90.00
_cell.angle_beta   90.00
_cell.angle_gamma   90.00
#
_symmetry.space_group_name_H-M   'P 1'
#
loop_
_entity.id
_entity.type
_entity.pdbx_description
1 polymer ?
#
loop_
_entity_poly.entity_id
_entity_poly.type
_entity_poly.pdbx_seq_one_letter_code
_entity_poly.pdbx_strand_id
1 'polypeptide(L)'
;MLEHNKPLNLAENEKVKNLKGAFLDSALKKIALDMITVQDTGLTIDVKDTLRNLNNKHKLVPTEEFESLANDVHLSIAYERGRKLKSMSTAGYCRYRAEPHVETAMETMNRLGALFHTPEETTS
;
A
#
# COMPACT_ATOMS: atom_id res chain seq x y z
N MET A 1 3.14 50.39 26.39
CA MET A 1 4.11 49.31 26.10
C MET A 1 3.63 48.04 26.76
N LEU A 2 3.91 46.90 26.11
CA LEU A 2 3.71 45.50 26.53
C LEU A 2 2.34 44.89 26.22
N GLU A 3 2.15 44.64 24.92
CA GLU A 3 1.30 43.57 24.42
C GLU A 3 1.69 42.24 25.08
N HIS A 4 0.73 41.61 25.74
CA HIS A 4 0.87 40.25 26.25
C HIS A 4 0.78 39.27 25.07
N ASN A 5 1.92 39.06 24.40
CA ASN A 5 2.12 37.94 23.49
C ASN A 5 2.08 36.64 24.29
N LYS A 6 0.88 36.07 24.43
CA LYS A 6 0.71 34.68 24.80
C LYS A 6 1.13 33.84 23.58
N PRO A 7 2.23 33.07 23.62
CA PRO A 7 2.58 32.23 22.48
C PRO A 7 1.47 31.18 22.32
N LEU A 8 0.81 31.23 21.16
CA LEU A 8 -0.18 30.25 20.75
C LEU A 8 0.56 28.93 20.45
N ASN A 9 0.26 27.93 21.27
CA ASN A 9 0.18 26.50 20.96
C ASN A 9 1.28 25.90 20.05
N LEU A 10 2.28 25.27 20.68
CA LEU A 10 3.28 24.41 20.01
C LEU A 10 3.29 22.97 20.58
N ALA A 11 2.21 22.55 21.23
CA ALA A 11 2.18 21.28 21.98
C ALA A 11 0.96 20.39 21.71
N GLU A 12 0.21 20.65 20.64
CA GLU A 12 -0.79 19.71 20.11
C GLU A 12 -0.39 19.25 18.72
N ASN A 13 0.86 18.79 18.60
CA ASN A 13 1.25 17.91 17.51
C ASN A 13 0.71 16.52 17.85
N GLU A 14 -0.61 16.37 17.68
CA GLU A 14 -1.23 15.06 17.54
C GLU A 14 -0.38 14.30 16.53
N LYS A 15 0.30 13.23 16.96
CA LYS A 15 1.18 12.42 16.09
C LYS A 15 0.32 11.94 14.91
N VAL A 16 0.33 12.68 13.81
CA VAL A 16 -0.27 12.26 12.55
C VAL A 16 0.46 10.96 12.20
N LYS A 17 -0.26 9.85 12.30
CA LYS A 17 0.31 8.54 12.02
C LYS A 17 0.59 8.48 10.53
N ASN A 18 1.85 8.68 10.15
CA ASN A 18 2.28 8.61 8.76
C ASN A 18 2.02 7.20 8.21
N LEU A 19 1.37 7.13 7.05
CA LEU A 19 1.21 5.89 6.29
C LEU A 19 2.57 5.48 5.71
N LYS A 20 2.89 4.19 5.76
CA LYS A 20 4.15 3.63 5.25
C LYS A 20 3.92 2.30 4.54
N GLY A 21 4.85 1.92 3.67
CA GLY A 21 4.85 0.64 2.96
C GLY A 21 3.56 0.43 2.17
N ALA A 22 2.99 -0.79 2.26
CA ALA A 22 1.84 -1.20 1.44
C ALA A 22 0.61 -0.26 1.54
N PHE A 23 0.40 0.40 2.68
CA PHE A 23 -0.70 1.36 2.81
C PHE A 23 -0.44 2.67 2.04
N LEU A 24 0.80 3.15 2.05
CA LEU A 24 1.21 4.31 1.25
C LEU A 24 1.10 3.98 -0.24
N ASP A 25 1.63 2.83 -0.65
CA ASP A 25 1.56 2.35 -2.03
C ASP A 25 0.10 2.23 -2.50
N SER A 26 -0.78 1.70 -1.64
CA SER A 26 -2.20 1.58 -1.94
C SER A 26 -2.88 2.95 -2.09
N ALA A 27 -2.52 3.94 -1.29
CA ALA A 27 -3.08 5.28 -1.37
C ALA A 27 -2.64 5.99 -2.66
N LEU A 28 -1.34 5.95 -2.98
CA LEU A 28 -0.78 6.51 -4.22
C LEU A 28 -1.43 5.86 -5.45
N LYS A 29 -1.55 4.53 -5.44
CA LYS A 29 -2.25 3.78 -6.49
C LYS A 29 -3.70 4.22 -6.62
N LYS A 30 -4.43 4.40 -5.51
CA LYS A 30 -5.84 4.83 -5.56
C LYS A 30 -5.98 6.21 -6.21
N ILE A 31 -5.13 7.17 -5.82
CA ILE A 31 -5.11 8.51 -6.43
C ILE A 31 -4.85 8.41 -7.94
N ALA A 32 -3.87 7.61 -8.35
CA ALA A 32 -3.56 7.40 -9.76
C ALA A 32 -4.74 6.79 -10.54
N LEU A 33 -5.43 5.79 -9.98
CA LEU A 33 -6.60 5.18 -10.61
C LEU A 33 -7.78 6.16 -10.75
N ASP A 34 -7.99 7.02 -9.76
CA ASP A 34 -9.05 8.04 -9.84
C ASP A 34 -8.73 9.05 -10.95
N MET A 35 -7.46 9.47 -11.08
CA MET A 35 -7.01 10.34 -12.17
C MET A 35 -7.14 9.70 -13.55
N ILE A 36 -6.78 8.42 -13.69
CA ILE A 36 -6.98 7.67 -14.95
C ILE A 36 -8.47 7.60 -15.28
N THR A 37 -9.32 7.27 -14.31
CA THR A 37 -10.77 7.16 -14.50
C THR A 37 -11.36 8.47 -15.02
N VAL A 38 -10.94 9.61 -14.47
CA VAL A 38 -11.38 10.93 -14.96
C VAL A 38 -10.86 11.20 -16.37
N GLN A 39 -9.63 10.80 -16.70
CA GLN A 39 -9.10 10.95 -18.07
C GLN A 39 -9.86 10.06 -19.08
N ASP A 40 -10.30 8.88 -18.65
CA ASP A 40 -11.06 7.95 -19.48
C ASP A 40 -12.47 8.46 -19.81
N THR A 41 -13.01 9.44 -19.06
CA THR A 41 -14.28 10.11 -19.44
C THR A 41 -14.12 11.14 -20.56
N GLY A 42 -12.92 11.29 -21.12
CA GLY A 42 -12.60 12.27 -22.17
C GLY A 42 -12.25 13.66 -21.64
N LEU A 43 -12.08 13.82 -20.32
CA LEU A 43 -11.61 15.07 -19.72
C LEU A 43 -10.08 15.07 -19.66
N THR A 44 -9.45 16.05 -20.29
CA THR A 44 -8.02 16.29 -20.10
C THR A 44 -7.81 16.94 -18.73
N ILE A 45 -7.22 16.19 -17.79
CA ILE A 45 -6.80 16.74 -16.50
C ILE A 45 -5.29 17.00 -16.51
N ASP A 46 -4.90 18.14 -15.95
CA ASP A 46 -3.54 18.35 -15.48
C ASP A 46 -3.38 17.62 -14.14
N VAL A 47 -2.58 16.55 -14.16
CA VAL A 47 -2.31 15.71 -12.98
C VAL A 47 -1.68 16.53 -11.87
N LYS A 48 -0.73 17.42 -12.19
CA LYS A 48 0.03 18.19 -11.19
C LYS A 48 -0.85 19.23 -10.52
N ASP A 49 -1.67 19.95 -11.28
CA ASP A 49 -2.59 20.94 -10.71
C ASP A 49 -3.72 20.29 -9.92
N THR A 50 -4.26 19.18 -10.41
CA THR A 50 -5.27 18.41 -9.69
C THR A 50 -4.72 17.91 -8.35
N LEU A 51 -3.50 17.36 -8.35
CA LEU A 51 -2.84 16.88 -7.15
C LEU A 51 -2.47 18.03 -6.20
N ARG A 52 -2.10 19.20 -6.72
CA ARG A 52 -1.86 20.41 -5.93
C ARG A 52 -3.12 20.85 -5.20
N ASN A 53 -4.25 20.89 -5.90
CA ASN A 53 -5.55 21.21 -5.31
C ASN A 53 -5.95 20.19 -4.24
N LEU A 54 -5.72 18.89 -4.52
CA LEU A 54 -5.97 17.82 -3.57
C LEU A 54 -5.10 17.95 -2.31
N ASN A 55 -3.81 18.21 -2.47
CA ASN A 55 -2.88 18.39 -1.35
C ASN A 55 -3.21 19.66 -0.55
N ASN A 56 -3.61 20.74 -1.21
CA ASN A 56 -4.03 21.96 -0.53
C ASN A 56 -5.26 21.74 0.35
N LYS A 57 -6.22 20.95 -0.14
CA LYS A 57 -7.47 20.63 0.54
C LYS A 57 -7.30 19.63 1.68
N HIS A 58 -6.52 18.58 1.46
CA HIS A 58 -6.45 17.43 2.38
C HIS A 58 -5.13 17.33 3.16
N LYS A 59 -4.15 18.19 2.87
CA LYS A 59 -2.82 18.21 3.51
C LYS A 59 -2.18 16.81 3.51
N LEU A 60 -2.17 16.17 2.35
CA LEU A 60 -1.67 14.80 2.18
C LEU A 60 -0.18 14.69 2.55
N VAL A 61 0.61 15.67 2.11
CA VAL A 61 2.04 15.79 2.39
C VAL A 61 2.41 17.26 2.66
N PRO A 62 3.51 17.52 3.38
CA PRO A 62 4.10 18.85 3.50
C PRO A 62 4.39 19.49 2.14
N THR A 63 4.42 20.83 2.07
CA THR A 63 4.60 21.56 0.80
C THR A 63 5.92 21.23 0.12
N GLU A 64 6.97 21.03 0.89
CA GLU A 64 8.32 20.63 0.47
C GLU A 64 8.37 19.23 -0.16
N GLU A 65 7.44 18.35 0.21
CA GLU A 65 7.35 16.97 -0.31
C GLU A 65 6.37 16.85 -1.49
N PHE A 66 5.71 17.95 -1.88
CA PHE A 66 4.72 17.92 -2.95
C PHE A 66 5.27 17.40 -4.28
N GLU A 67 6.50 17.78 -4.64
CA GLU A 67 7.11 17.32 -5.90
C GLU A 67 7.41 15.81 -5.86
N SER A 68 7.76 15.25 -4.70
CA SER A 68 7.90 13.81 -4.51
C SER A 68 6.57 13.09 -4.70
N LEU A 69 5.50 13.58 -4.05
CA LEU A 69 4.15 13.05 -4.23
C LEU A 69 3.70 13.10 -5.70
N ALA A 70 3.98 14.20 -6.39
CA ALA A 70 3.65 14.36 -7.80
C ALA A 70 4.36 13.33 -8.68
N ASN A 71 5.65 13.09 -8.43
CA ASN A 71 6.42 12.08 -9.14
C ASN A 71 5.88 10.67 -8.89
N ASP A 72 5.59 10.32 -7.64
CA ASP A 72 5.08 8.99 -7.27
C ASP A 72 3.72 8.69 -7.90
N VAL A 73 2.83 9.69 -7.95
CA VAL A 73 1.54 9.56 -8.63
C VAL A 73 1.72 9.42 -10.15
N HIS A 74 2.61 10.20 -10.77
CA HIS A 74 2.90 10.06 -12.20
C HIS A 74 3.45 8.67 -12.56
N LEU A 75 4.38 8.16 -11.76
CA LEU A 75 4.91 6.81 -11.91
C LEU A 75 3.80 5.76 -11.77
N SER A 76 2.92 5.92 -10.78
CA SER A 76 1.77 5.03 -10.58
C SER A 76 0.81 5.05 -11.77
N ILE A 77 0.53 6.23 -12.34
CA ILE A 77 -0.29 6.36 -13.56
C ILE A 77 0.36 5.65 -14.74
N ALA A 78 1.65 5.89 -14.97
CA ALA A 78 2.39 5.26 -16.07
C ALA A 78 2.41 3.73 -15.94
N TYR A 79 2.61 3.24 -14.72
CA TYR A 79 2.60 1.82 -14.41
C TYR A 79 1.23 1.18 -14.64
N GLU A 80 0.13 1.79 -14.16
CA GLU A 80 -1.22 1.27 -14.37
C GLU A 80 -1.64 1.31 -15.85
N ARG A 81 -1.24 2.34 -16.61
CA ARG A 81 -1.47 2.40 -18.06
C ARG A 81 -0.68 1.37 -18.85
N GLY A 82 0.55 1.08 -18.43
CA GLY A 82 1.41 0.05 -19.04
C GLY A 82 1.00 -1.39 -18.67
N ARG A 83 0.13 -1.56 -17.68
CA ARG A 83 -0.29 -2.88 -17.19
C ARG A 83 -1.18 -3.57 -18.23
N LYS A 84 -0.68 -4.69 -18.78
CA LYS A 84 -1.42 -5.53 -19.73
C LYS A 84 -2.37 -6.52 -19.06
N LEU A 85 -2.10 -6.90 -17.81
CA LEU A 85 -2.90 -7.87 -17.07
C LEU A 85 -4.22 -7.23 -16.62
N LYS A 86 -5.33 -7.64 -17.23
CA LYS A 86 -6.68 -7.11 -16.93
C LYS A 86 -7.35 -7.74 -15.71
N SER A 87 -7.03 -9.00 -15.42
CA SER A 87 -7.59 -9.72 -14.27
C SER A 87 -6.68 -10.86 -13.85
N MET A 88 -6.87 -11.33 -12.62
CA MET A 88 -6.24 -12.52 -12.06
C MET A 88 -7.34 -13.36 -11.40
N SER A 89 -7.23 -14.69 -11.46
CA SER A 89 -8.15 -15.58 -10.76
C SER A 89 -8.01 -15.42 -9.25
N THR A 90 -9.12 -15.13 -8.56
CA THR A 90 -9.16 -15.08 -7.09
C THR A 90 -8.67 -16.39 -6.48
N ALA A 91 -9.10 -17.53 -7.03
CA ALA A 91 -8.65 -18.84 -6.56
C ALA A 91 -7.14 -19.02 -6.73
N GLY A 92 -6.58 -18.56 -7.85
CA GLY A 92 -5.13 -18.59 -8.08
C GLY A 92 -4.36 -17.71 -7.09
N TYR A 93 -4.84 -16.49 -6.86
CA TYR A 93 -4.25 -15.57 -5.88
C TYR A 93 -4.30 -16.11 -4.45
N CYS A 94 -5.45 -16.65 -4.04
CA CYS A 94 -5.62 -17.26 -2.73
C CYS A 94 -4.71 -18.47 -2.54
N ARG A 95 -4.56 -19.33 -3.58
CA ARG A 95 -3.61 -20.46 -3.53
C ARG A 95 -2.18 -19.98 -3.36
N TYR A 96 -1.73 -19.02 -4.16
CA TYR A 96 -0.38 -18.44 -4.03
C TYR A 96 -0.13 -17.83 -2.64
N ARG A 97 -1.11 -17.11 -2.08
CA ARG A 97 -1.03 -16.58 -0.71
C ARG A 97 -0.97 -17.67 0.34
N ALA A 98 -1.67 -18.78 0.12
CA ALA A 98 -1.74 -19.90 1.04
C ALA A 98 -0.52 -20.81 0.94
N GLU A 99 0.10 -20.96 -0.23
CA GLU A 99 1.26 -21.84 -0.49
C GLU A 99 2.34 -21.75 0.58
N PRO A 100 2.88 -20.57 0.96
CA PRO A 100 3.89 -20.48 2.01
C PRO A 100 3.43 -21.03 3.38
N HIS A 101 2.15 -20.84 3.71
CA HIS A 101 1.56 -21.32 4.96
C HIS A 101 1.24 -22.83 4.90
N VAL A 102 0.81 -23.31 3.73
CA VAL A 102 0.51 -24.71 3.47
C VAL A 102 1.81 -25.52 3.46
N GLU A 103 2.88 -25.03 2.83
CA GLU A 103 4.22 -25.63 2.86
C GLU A 103 4.74 -25.74 4.31
N THR A 104 4.66 -24.65 5.07
CA THR A 104 5.07 -24.66 6.49
C THR A 104 4.25 -25.66 7.31
N ALA A 105 2.94 -25.75 7.08
CA ALA A 105 2.08 -26.72 7.75
C ALA A 105 2.42 -28.15 7.33
N MET A 106 2.69 -28.40 6.05
CA MET A 106 3.10 -29.71 5.54
C MET A 106 4.45 -30.15 6.09
N GLU A 107 5.45 -29.27 6.15
CA GLU A 107 6.74 -29.55 6.80
C GLU A 107 6.55 -29.89 8.28
N THR A 108 5.70 -29.14 8.98
CA THR A 108 5.39 -29.40 10.39
C THR A 108 4.70 -30.76 10.58
N MET A 109 3.71 -31.09 9.73
CA MET A 109 3.03 -32.38 9.76
C MET A 109 3.98 -33.54 9.42
N ASN A 110 4.85 -33.38 8.42
CA ASN A 110 5.84 -34.39 8.05
C ASN A 110 6.86 -34.60 9.18
N ARG A 111 7.32 -33.53 9.83
CA ARG A 111 8.22 -33.61 10.98
C ARG A 111 7.56 -34.29 12.19
N LEU A 112 6.30 -33.97 12.45
CA LEU A 112 5.52 -34.65 13.49
C LEU A 112 5.31 -36.13 13.14
N GLY A 113 4.90 -36.45 11.92
CA GLY A 113 4.74 -37.84 11.46
C GLY A 113 6.00 -38.68 11.58
N ALA A 114 7.17 -38.09 11.27
CA ALA A 114 8.47 -38.74 11.44
C ALA A 114 8.84 -39.00 12.91
N LEU A 115 8.35 -38.18 13.85
CA LEU A 115 8.56 -38.40 15.29
C LEU A 115 7.69 -39.53 15.85
N PHE A 116 6.59 -39.89 15.17
CA PHE A 116 5.66 -40.92 15.62
C PHE A 116 5.75 -42.24 14.83
N HIS A 117 6.63 -42.36 13.83
CA HIS A 117 7.01 -43.66 13.25
C HIS A 117 8.16 -44.28 14.04
N THR A 118 7.83 -45.04 15.08
CA THR A 118 8.72 -46.07 15.62
C THR A 118 8.81 -47.23 14.63
N PRO A 119 10.01 -47.76 14.31
CA PRO A 119 10.09 -48.95 13.48
C PRO A 119 9.38 -50.10 14.20
N GLU A 120 8.44 -50.77 13.52
CA GLU A 120 7.91 -52.04 14.01
C GLU A 120 9.08 -53.02 14.11
N GLU A 121 9.49 -53.34 15.34
CA GLU A 121 10.39 -54.46 15.60
C GLU A 121 9.69 -55.74 15.14
N THR A 122 10.13 -56.26 14.00
CA THR A 122 9.82 -57.62 13.55
C THR A 122 10.42 -58.61 14.54
N THR A 123 9.68 -58.97 15.58
CA THR A 123 10.00 -60.13 16.41
C THR A 123 9.67 -61.41 15.64
N SER A 124 10.72 -62.09 15.17
CA SER A 124 10.68 -63.51 14.78
C SER A 124 10.77 -64.42 16.00
#